data_AF-A0A1V9ZJD1-F1
#
_entry.id   AF-A0A1V9ZJD1-F1
#
_cell.length_a   1.000
_cell.length_b   1.000
_cell.length_c   1.000
_cell.angle_alpha   90.00
_cell.angle_beta   90.00
_cell.angle_gamma   90.00
#
_symmetry.space_group_name_H-M   'P 1'
#
loop_
_entity.id
_entity.type
_entity.pdbx_description
1 polymer ?
#
loop_
_entity_poly.entity_id
_entity_poly.type
_entity_poly.pdbx_seq_one_letter_code
_entity_poly.pdbx_strand_id
1 'polypeptide(L)'
;MSPFVNAKLVMSCSLAPCHIHDAKKGLEEQLNLMLMKYCEPVEGVVLAFDGIKLLNPYGHIINETPYIHVKVATEALVFRPKAGMTLSANVNKVGSSHIGLLLAGVFNVSIAAADMPKGYAHSYSDDAWINEDGATIALESEVSFTVVRVHVAHGVISIEGSMRGSKKKRKSIEPAAVAPVLVAEKKAKKSKKIKTEAVVEAEPQPKAKKSKKLAVQPEEDELPKLKKPSKLKKENPDAPVAPLKSKKSKKPTA
;
A
#
# COMPACT_ATOMS: atom_id res chain seq x y z
N MET A 1 6.02 11.24 -13.90
CA MET A 1 5.09 10.09 -14.06
C MET A 1 4.49 9.76 -12.71
N SER A 2 3.29 9.19 -12.66
CA SER A 2 2.75 8.60 -11.43
C SER A 2 3.57 7.34 -11.05
N PRO A 3 3.83 7.06 -9.76
CA PRO A 3 4.33 5.77 -9.31
C PRO A 3 3.22 4.72 -9.18
N PHE A 4 1.96 5.12 -9.22
CA PHE A 4 0.80 4.23 -9.23
C PHE A 4 0.44 3.88 -10.67
N VAL A 5 0.38 2.59 -10.99
CA VAL A 5 0.10 2.04 -12.33
C VAL A 5 -0.84 0.85 -12.25
N ASN A 6 -1.70 0.67 -13.26
CA ASN A 6 -2.48 -0.55 -13.41
C ASN A 6 -1.63 -1.61 -14.13
N ALA A 7 -1.63 -2.85 -13.61
CA ALA A 7 -0.95 -3.99 -14.20
C ALA A 7 -1.93 -5.16 -14.39
N LYS A 8 -1.88 -5.83 -15.54
CA LYS A 8 -2.64 -7.08 -15.74
C LYS A 8 -1.82 -8.25 -15.21
N LEU A 9 -2.42 -9.03 -14.33
CA LEU A 9 -1.80 -10.18 -13.68
C LEU A 9 -2.48 -11.47 -14.13
N VAL A 10 -1.68 -12.51 -14.34
CA VAL A 10 -2.14 -13.89 -14.45
C VAL A 10 -1.37 -14.72 -13.43
N MET A 11 -2.08 -15.41 -12.55
CA MET A 11 -1.48 -16.19 -11.47
C MET A 11 -2.25 -17.49 -11.20
N SER A 12 -1.57 -18.44 -10.54
CA SER A 12 -2.19 -19.67 -10.04
C SER A 12 -2.66 -19.48 -8.60
N CYS A 13 -3.94 -19.72 -8.36
CA CYS A 13 -4.57 -19.70 -7.04
C CYS A 13 -4.93 -21.13 -6.60
N SER A 14 -5.06 -21.35 -5.30
CA SER A 14 -5.29 -22.64 -4.65
C SER A 14 -6.54 -22.54 -3.78
N LEU A 15 -7.70 -22.83 -4.36
CA LEU A 15 -8.99 -22.69 -3.69
C LEU A 15 -9.18 -23.81 -2.68
N ALA A 16 -9.51 -23.48 -1.42
CA ALA A 16 -9.80 -24.48 -0.39
C ALA A 16 -11.22 -25.09 -0.60
N PRO A 17 -11.46 -26.37 -0.21
CA PRO A 17 -12.74 -27.06 -0.42
C PRO A 17 -13.99 -26.32 0.07
N CYS A 18 -13.87 -25.59 1.18
CA CYS A 18 -14.97 -24.80 1.77
C CYS A 18 -15.52 -23.72 0.82
N HIS A 19 -14.75 -23.30 -0.19
CA HIS A 19 -15.15 -22.31 -1.19
C HIS A 19 -15.64 -22.95 -2.50
N ILE A 20 -15.85 -24.27 -2.58
CA ILE A 20 -16.30 -24.93 -3.83
C ILE A 20 -17.64 -24.39 -4.36
N HIS A 21 -18.51 -23.90 -3.46
CA HIS A 21 -19.79 -23.26 -3.80
C HIS A 21 -19.69 -21.75 -4.10
N ASP A 22 -18.59 -21.10 -3.70
CA ASP A 22 -18.31 -19.68 -3.97
C ASP A 22 -16.80 -19.49 -4.20
N ALA A 23 -16.37 -19.89 -5.40
CA ALA A 23 -14.97 -19.77 -5.80
C ALA A 23 -14.50 -18.31 -5.84
N LYS A 24 -15.40 -17.34 -6.07
CA LYS A 24 -15.06 -15.91 -6.12
C LYS A 24 -14.59 -15.44 -4.74
N LYS A 25 -15.34 -15.75 -3.68
CA LYS A 25 -14.93 -15.42 -2.30
C LYS A 25 -13.59 -16.03 -1.91
N GLY A 26 -13.37 -17.32 -2.20
CA GLY A 26 -12.09 -17.96 -1.87
C GLY A 26 -10.90 -17.40 -2.67
N LEU A 27 -11.12 -16.95 -3.91
CA LEU A 27 -10.11 -16.21 -4.68
C LEU A 27 -9.86 -14.81 -4.11
N GLU A 28 -10.90 -14.10 -3.69
CA GLU A 28 -10.77 -12.80 -3.02
C GLU A 28 -10.00 -12.92 -1.70
N GLU A 29 -10.30 -13.94 -0.88
CA GLU A 29 -9.54 -14.24 0.34
C GLU A 29 -8.05 -14.52 0.05
N GLN A 30 -7.72 -15.32 -0.97
CA GLN A 30 -6.31 -15.55 -1.34
C GLN A 30 -5.63 -14.29 -1.89
N LEU A 31 -6.28 -13.53 -2.77
CA LEU A 31 -5.73 -12.30 -3.35
C LEU A 31 -5.52 -11.22 -2.28
N ASN A 32 -6.41 -11.13 -1.29
CA ASN A 32 -6.25 -10.23 -0.14
C ASN A 32 -4.96 -10.50 0.65
N LEU A 33 -4.45 -11.75 0.68
CA LEU A 33 -3.15 -12.06 1.29
C LEU A 33 -1.94 -11.49 0.52
N MET A 34 -2.12 -11.03 -0.72
CA MET A 34 -1.08 -10.38 -1.54
C MET A 34 -1.12 -8.85 -1.47
N LEU A 35 -2.17 -8.26 -0.91
CA LEU A 35 -2.28 -6.81 -0.74
C LEU A 35 -1.21 -6.27 0.22
N MET A 36 -0.78 -5.03 -0.05
CA MET A 36 0.29 -4.32 0.65
C MET A 36 1.65 -5.02 0.66
N LYS A 37 1.87 -6.02 -0.20
CA LYS A 37 3.15 -6.73 -0.38
C LYS A 37 3.75 -6.47 -1.76
N TYR A 38 5.07 -6.42 -1.81
CA TYR A 38 5.85 -6.40 -3.04
C TYR A 38 5.68 -7.70 -3.81
N CYS A 39 5.43 -7.59 -5.11
CA CYS A 39 5.20 -8.71 -6.01
C CYS A 39 6.17 -8.60 -7.20
N GLU A 40 7.16 -9.51 -7.27
CA GLU A 40 8.25 -9.48 -8.24
C GLU A 40 7.78 -9.40 -9.71
N PRO A 41 6.78 -10.17 -10.18
CA PRO A 41 6.26 -10.08 -11.56
C PRO A 41 5.70 -8.71 -11.96
N VAL A 42 5.44 -7.81 -11.00
CA VAL A 42 4.97 -6.43 -11.25
C VAL A 42 5.89 -5.36 -10.64
N GLU A 43 7.12 -5.71 -10.26
CA GLU A 43 8.17 -4.79 -9.78
C GLU A 43 7.70 -3.80 -8.68
N GLY A 44 6.69 -4.15 -7.87
CA GLY A 44 6.01 -3.17 -7.02
C GLY A 44 5.03 -3.76 -6.02
N VAL A 45 4.47 -2.91 -5.18
CA VAL A 45 3.53 -3.28 -4.12
C VAL A 45 2.10 -3.28 -4.65
N VAL A 46 1.37 -4.38 -4.48
CA VAL A 46 -0.03 -4.48 -4.91
C VAL A 46 -0.95 -3.81 -3.88
N LEU A 47 -1.81 -2.90 -4.33
CA LEU A 47 -2.68 -2.08 -3.48
C LEU A 47 -4.14 -2.53 -3.52
N ALA A 48 -4.60 -2.97 -4.69
CA ALA A 48 -5.96 -3.43 -4.94
C ALA A 48 -5.98 -4.37 -6.14
N PHE A 49 -6.98 -5.25 -6.18
CA PHE A 49 -7.34 -6.08 -7.33
C PHE A 49 -8.72 -5.69 -7.86
N ASP A 50 -8.91 -5.80 -9.16
CA ASP A 50 -10.17 -5.57 -9.88
C ASP A 50 -10.36 -6.64 -10.98
N GLY A 51 -11.60 -6.84 -11.41
CA GLY A 51 -11.93 -7.65 -12.57
C GLY A 51 -11.50 -9.11 -12.49
N ILE A 52 -11.48 -9.70 -11.28
CA ILE A 52 -11.07 -11.08 -10.99
C ILE A 52 -11.86 -12.06 -11.88
N LYS A 53 -11.15 -12.81 -12.73
CA LYS A 53 -11.72 -13.75 -13.70
C LYS A 53 -10.95 -15.06 -13.69
N LEU A 54 -11.67 -16.17 -13.58
CA LEU A 54 -11.14 -17.50 -13.87
C LEU A 54 -10.79 -17.59 -15.36
N LEU A 55 -9.59 -18.03 -15.69
CA LEU A 55 -9.15 -18.27 -17.08
C LEU A 55 -9.68 -19.58 -17.66
N ASN A 56 -10.16 -20.48 -16.81
CA ASN A 56 -10.76 -21.76 -17.16
C ASN A 56 -11.84 -22.07 -16.10
N PRO A 57 -13.04 -22.58 -16.47
CA PRO A 57 -14.08 -22.90 -15.50
C PRO A 57 -13.75 -24.12 -14.62
N TYR A 58 -12.75 -24.92 -15.00
CA TYR A 58 -12.28 -26.08 -14.25
C TYR A 58 -10.93 -25.82 -13.60
N GLY A 59 -10.77 -26.25 -12.35
CA GLY A 59 -9.49 -26.33 -11.65
C GLY A 59 -9.00 -27.76 -11.51
N HIS A 60 -7.74 -27.92 -11.09
CA HIS A 60 -7.10 -29.22 -10.91
C HIS A 60 -6.83 -29.48 -9.42
N ILE A 61 -7.32 -30.60 -8.91
CA ILE A 61 -6.85 -31.18 -7.65
C ILE A 61 -5.56 -31.94 -7.95
N ILE A 62 -4.51 -31.75 -7.16
CA ILE A 62 -3.17 -32.31 -7.43
C ILE A 62 -2.75 -33.20 -6.26
N ASN A 63 -2.46 -34.46 -6.57
CA ASN A 63 -2.10 -35.52 -5.62
C ASN A 63 -3.11 -35.59 -4.45
N GLU A 64 -2.65 -35.95 -3.26
CA GLU A 64 -3.47 -36.09 -2.04
C GLU A 64 -3.89 -34.75 -1.40
N THR A 65 -3.65 -33.60 -2.05
CA THR A 65 -4.03 -32.29 -1.49
C THR A 65 -5.42 -31.89 -1.96
N PRO A 66 -6.37 -31.55 -1.07
CA PRO A 66 -7.76 -31.27 -1.46
C PRO A 66 -7.95 -29.86 -2.06
N TYR A 67 -6.88 -29.12 -2.33
CA TYR A 67 -6.95 -27.77 -2.88
C TYR A 67 -7.19 -27.81 -4.39
N ILE A 68 -8.08 -26.95 -4.88
CA ILE A 68 -8.44 -26.85 -6.29
C ILE A 68 -7.59 -25.73 -6.90
N HIS A 69 -6.57 -26.12 -7.69
CA HIS A 69 -5.68 -25.17 -8.33
C HIS A 69 -6.31 -24.60 -9.62
N VAL A 70 -6.42 -23.27 -9.70
CA VAL A 70 -7.04 -22.54 -10.81
C VAL A 70 -6.12 -21.42 -11.30
N LYS A 71 -6.23 -21.05 -12.59
CA LYS A 71 -5.56 -19.86 -13.12
C LYS A 71 -6.54 -18.69 -13.15
N VAL A 72 -6.09 -17.54 -12.65
CA VAL A 72 -6.87 -16.32 -12.51
C VAL A 72 -6.20 -15.19 -13.27
N ALA A 73 -6.99 -14.42 -14.01
CA ALA A 73 -6.62 -13.13 -14.55
C ALA A 73 -7.31 -12.00 -13.76
N THR A 74 -6.59 -10.93 -13.47
CA THR A 74 -7.09 -9.77 -12.72
C THR A 74 -6.28 -8.52 -13.12
N GLU A 75 -6.87 -7.35 -12.98
CA GLU A 75 -6.13 -6.08 -13.09
C GLU A 75 -5.83 -5.59 -11.68
N ALA A 76 -4.61 -5.12 -11.43
CA ALA A 76 -4.17 -4.71 -10.11
C ALA A 76 -3.63 -3.29 -10.13
N LEU A 77 -3.97 -2.51 -9.10
CA LEU A 77 -3.33 -1.23 -8.84
C LEU A 77 -2.01 -1.50 -8.12
N VAL A 78 -0.89 -1.09 -8.71
CA VAL A 78 0.47 -1.36 -8.21
C VAL A 78 1.20 -0.05 -7.96
N PHE A 79 1.78 0.10 -6.76
CA PHE A 79 2.75 1.13 -6.46
C PHE A 79 4.15 0.64 -6.89
N ARG A 80 4.66 1.23 -7.98
CA ARG A 80 5.93 0.93 -8.62
C ARG A 80 6.84 2.17 -8.63
N PRO A 81 7.38 2.60 -7.47
CA PRO A 81 8.39 3.65 -7.42
C PRO A 81 9.65 3.21 -8.17
N LYS A 82 10.25 4.11 -8.95
CA LYS A 82 11.51 3.86 -9.68
C LYS A 82 12.55 4.94 -9.37
N ALA A 83 13.83 4.59 -9.47
CA ALA A 83 14.92 5.55 -9.33
C ALA A 83 14.78 6.70 -10.34
N GLY A 84 15.16 7.92 -9.91
CA GLY A 84 15.00 9.15 -10.68
C GLY A 84 13.59 9.76 -10.66
N MET A 85 12.59 9.12 -10.03
CA MET A 85 11.26 9.72 -9.85
C MET A 85 11.28 10.77 -8.74
N THR A 86 10.81 11.98 -9.02
CA THR A 86 10.53 12.99 -7.98
C THR A 86 9.14 12.77 -7.40
N LEU A 87 9.04 12.68 -6.07
CA LEU A 87 7.83 12.39 -5.29
C LEU A 87 7.75 13.33 -4.08
N SER A 88 6.57 13.48 -3.47
CA SER A 88 6.37 14.17 -2.19
C SER A 88 5.98 13.16 -1.09
N ALA A 89 6.38 13.46 0.15
CA ALA A 89 5.97 12.73 1.35
C ALA A 89 5.99 13.66 2.58
N ASN A 90 5.23 13.33 3.62
CA ASN A 90 5.22 14.06 4.88
C ASN A 90 6.25 13.47 5.85
N VAL A 91 7.01 14.31 6.55
CA VAL A 91 8.00 13.89 7.55
C VAL A 91 7.29 13.29 8.77
N ASN A 92 7.53 12.01 9.01
CA ASN A 92 7.00 11.24 10.15
C ASN A 92 8.07 11.06 11.25
N LYS A 93 9.35 11.28 10.94
CA LYS A 93 10.45 11.20 11.91
C LYS A 93 11.59 12.13 11.52
N VAL A 94 12.12 12.83 12.51
CA VAL A 94 13.41 13.54 12.39
C VAL A 94 14.47 12.84 13.24
N GLY A 95 15.72 12.98 12.84
CA GLY A 95 16.90 12.57 13.58
C GLY A 95 18.17 13.12 12.96
N SER A 96 19.27 13.12 13.72
CA SER A 96 20.54 13.77 13.34
C SER A 96 21.27 13.12 12.17
N SER A 97 20.93 11.88 11.80
CA SER A 97 21.53 11.14 10.67
C SER A 97 20.62 11.00 9.46
N HIS A 98 19.30 11.20 9.60
CA HIS A 98 18.31 11.03 8.55
C HIS A 98 16.96 11.64 8.94
N ILE A 99 16.14 11.99 7.95
CA ILE A 99 14.69 12.17 8.11
C ILE A 99 13.95 10.94 7.55
N GLY A 100 12.88 10.55 8.22
CA GLY A 100 11.94 9.52 7.80
C GLY A 100 10.62 10.15 7.37
N LEU A 101 10.10 9.75 6.21
CA LEU A 101 8.87 10.29 5.64
C LEU A 101 7.91 9.14 5.28
N LEU A 102 6.61 9.45 5.26
CA LEU A 102 5.58 8.55 4.78
C LEU A 102 5.00 9.08 3.47
N LEU A 103 5.29 8.40 2.37
CA LEU A 103 4.64 8.68 1.09
C LEU A 103 3.21 8.12 1.12
N ALA A 104 2.24 8.97 0.81
CA ALA A 104 0.81 8.70 0.93
C ALA A 104 0.38 8.13 2.29
N GLY A 105 1.09 8.46 3.37
CA GLY A 105 0.84 7.96 4.73
C GLY A 105 1.20 6.50 4.98
N VAL A 106 1.76 5.77 3.99
CA VAL A 106 1.90 4.30 4.06
C VAL A 106 3.30 3.79 3.68
N PHE A 107 3.96 4.40 2.69
CA PHE A 107 5.26 3.90 2.22
C PHE A 107 6.42 4.60 2.91
N ASN A 108 7.26 3.83 3.59
CA ASN A 108 8.45 4.34 4.27
C ASN A 108 9.46 4.91 3.26
N VAL A 109 9.88 6.15 3.51
CA VAL A 109 10.97 6.83 2.81
C VAL A 109 12.01 7.23 3.85
N SER A 110 13.30 7.08 3.54
CA SER A 110 14.41 7.63 4.31
C SER A 110 15.29 8.52 3.45
N ILE A 111 15.69 9.66 3.99
CA ILE A 111 16.62 10.61 3.36
C ILE A 111 17.75 10.83 4.36
N ALA A 112 18.97 10.42 4.00
CA ALA A 112 20.14 10.57 4.86
C ALA A 112 20.57 12.04 4.98
N ALA A 113 21.26 12.41 6.07
CA ALA A 113 21.92 13.71 6.20
C ALA A 113 22.89 13.99 5.03
N ALA A 114 23.54 12.93 4.52
CA ALA A 114 24.37 12.97 3.32
C ALA A 114 23.61 13.23 2.00
N ASP A 115 22.27 13.28 2.04
CA ASP A 115 21.36 13.52 0.92
C ASP A 115 20.36 14.67 1.17
N MET A 116 20.48 15.36 2.30
CA MET A 116 19.86 16.66 2.56
C MET A 116 20.52 17.76 1.69
N PRO A 117 19.85 18.90 1.44
CA PRO A 117 20.47 20.05 0.81
C PRO A 117 21.59 20.63 1.68
N LYS A 118 22.52 21.39 1.08
CA LYS A 118 23.52 22.16 1.85
C LYS A 118 22.82 23.27 2.66
N GLY A 119 23.42 23.67 3.78
CA GLY A 119 22.90 24.69 4.69
C GLY A 119 21.98 24.15 5.81
N TYR A 120 21.41 22.95 5.66
CA TYR A 120 20.59 22.33 6.69
C TYR A 120 21.42 21.70 7.81
N ALA A 121 21.15 22.09 9.06
CA ALA A 121 21.69 21.52 10.28
C ALA A 121 20.56 20.97 11.19
N HIS A 122 20.84 19.92 11.96
CA HIS A 122 19.86 19.32 12.87
C HIS A 122 19.79 20.07 14.20
N SER A 123 18.64 20.66 14.52
CA SER A 123 18.36 21.18 15.87
C SER A 123 17.88 20.08 16.80
N TYR A 124 18.52 19.97 17.95
CA TYR A 124 18.17 19.02 19.01
C TYR A 124 17.11 19.56 20.00
N SER A 125 16.79 20.85 19.96
CA SER A 125 15.72 21.45 20.76
C SER A 125 14.34 21.35 20.09
N ASP A 126 14.30 21.27 18.77
CA ASP A 126 13.09 21.49 17.96
C ASP A 126 12.70 20.26 17.12
N ASP A 127 13.44 19.14 17.27
CA ASP A 127 13.33 17.92 16.44
C ASP A 127 13.16 18.21 14.94
N ALA A 128 14.03 19.10 14.42
CA ALA A 128 13.91 19.66 13.08
C ALA A 128 15.27 19.93 12.41
N TRP A 129 15.29 19.91 11.08
CA TRP A 129 16.43 20.39 10.29
C TRP A 129 16.20 21.83 9.86
N ILE A 130 17.05 22.75 10.31
CA ILE A 130 16.97 24.19 10.06
C ILE A 130 18.06 24.60 9.07
N ASN A 131 17.69 25.35 8.04
CA ASN A 131 18.61 25.94 7.07
C ASN A 131 19.05 27.36 7.46
N GLU A 132 20.19 27.81 6.94
CA GLU A 132 20.71 29.18 7.10
C GLU A 132 19.69 30.27 6.68
N ASP A 133 18.85 29.98 5.67
CA ASP A 133 17.74 30.84 5.22
C ASP A 133 16.54 30.91 6.20
N GLY A 134 16.61 30.25 7.38
CA GLY A 134 15.49 30.11 8.31
C GLY A 134 14.40 29.11 7.88
N ALA A 135 14.64 28.34 6.82
CA ALA A 135 13.71 27.32 6.33
C ALA A 135 13.87 26.02 7.12
N THR A 136 12.79 25.59 7.79
CA THR A 136 12.79 24.43 8.70
C THR A 136 12.04 23.23 8.11
N ILE A 137 12.57 22.03 8.32
CA ILE A 137 11.94 20.73 8.04
C ILE A 137 11.73 20.03 9.39
N ALA A 138 10.50 20.06 9.89
CA ALA A 138 10.08 19.40 11.12
C ALA A 138 9.13 18.22 10.81
N LEU A 139 8.54 17.61 11.83
CA LEU A 139 7.41 16.67 11.69
C LEU A 139 6.24 17.30 10.89
N GLU A 140 5.37 16.45 10.33
CA GLU A 140 4.24 16.78 9.42
C GLU A 140 4.61 17.47 8.10
N SER A 141 5.79 18.08 7.99
CA SER A 141 6.22 18.88 6.84
C SER A 141 6.21 18.09 5.53
N GLU A 142 5.58 18.63 4.47
CA GLU A 142 5.64 18.02 3.12
C GLU A 142 6.98 18.34 2.47
N VAL A 143 7.68 17.30 2.01
CA VAL A 143 9.00 17.39 1.39
C VAL A 143 9.00 16.67 0.04
N SER A 144 9.43 17.37 -1.01
CA SER A 144 9.65 16.78 -2.34
C SER A 144 11.10 16.29 -2.49
N PHE A 145 11.26 15.02 -2.81
CA PHE A 145 12.54 14.32 -2.93
C PHE A 145 12.60 13.52 -4.25
N THR A 146 13.80 13.08 -4.66
CA THR A 146 13.99 12.16 -5.79
C THR A 146 14.37 10.78 -5.26
N VAL A 147 13.71 9.74 -5.75
CA VAL A 147 14.03 8.33 -5.42
C VAL A 147 15.43 8.00 -5.93
N VAL A 148 16.33 7.60 -5.04
CA VAL A 148 17.66 7.06 -5.36
C VAL A 148 17.58 5.55 -5.57
N ARG A 149 16.92 4.84 -4.64
CA ARG A 149 16.83 3.37 -4.61
C ARG A 149 15.51 2.94 -3.96
N VAL A 150 15.07 1.72 -4.27
CA VAL A 150 13.99 1.05 -3.56
C VAL A 150 14.56 -0.27 -3.01
N HIS A 151 14.52 -0.45 -1.71
CA HIS A 151 14.88 -1.70 -1.04
C HIS A 151 13.63 -2.53 -0.82
N VAL A 152 13.75 -3.85 -0.98
CA VAL A 152 12.68 -4.83 -0.74
C VAL A 152 13.17 -5.83 0.30
N ALA A 153 12.41 -6.05 1.36
CA ALA A 153 12.71 -7.03 2.40
C ALA A 153 11.43 -7.64 2.98
N HIS A 154 11.33 -8.96 3.00
CA HIS A 154 10.17 -9.70 3.56
C HIS A 154 8.80 -9.27 2.99
N GLY A 155 8.77 -8.85 1.72
CA GLY A 155 7.57 -8.34 1.05
C GLY A 155 7.22 -6.87 1.34
N VAL A 156 7.95 -6.20 2.24
CA VAL A 156 7.81 -4.76 2.52
C VAL A 156 8.86 -3.99 1.69
N ILE A 157 8.57 -2.73 1.36
CA ILE A 157 9.54 -1.84 0.70
C ILE A 157 9.97 -0.67 1.60
N SER A 158 11.17 -0.17 1.35
CA SER A 158 11.67 1.09 1.88
C SER A 158 12.32 1.90 0.76
N ILE A 159 12.01 3.19 0.67
CA ILE A 159 12.47 4.08 -0.40
C ILE A 159 13.62 4.94 0.11
N GLU A 160 14.76 4.88 -0.56
CA GLU A 160 15.91 5.75 -0.32
C GLU A 160 15.75 6.99 -1.20
N GLY A 161 15.66 8.17 -0.59
CA GLY A 161 15.42 9.44 -1.26
C GLY A 161 16.56 10.43 -1.10
N SER A 162 16.66 11.37 -2.05
CA SER A 162 17.58 12.50 -1.98
C SER A 162 16.88 13.82 -2.27
N MET A 163 17.22 14.85 -1.49
CA MET A 163 16.75 16.23 -1.69
C MET A 163 17.75 17.05 -2.51
N ARG A 164 18.90 16.48 -2.89
CA ARG A 164 19.98 17.18 -3.59
C ARG A 164 19.63 17.48 -5.04
N GLY A 165 19.03 18.66 -5.24
CA GLY A 165 18.84 19.24 -6.56
C GLY A 165 17.49 18.95 -7.19
N SER A 166 16.40 18.98 -6.41
CA SER A 166 15.05 19.16 -6.96
C SER A 166 14.93 20.55 -7.63
N LYS A 167 15.46 20.66 -8.86
CA LYS A 167 15.39 21.86 -9.70
C LYS A 167 13.93 22.18 -10.02
N LYS A 168 13.24 22.88 -9.11
CA LYS A 168 11.90 23.43 -9.33
C LYS A 168 11.95 24.34 -10.56
N LYS A 169 11.52 23.81 -11.71
CA LYS A 169 11.02 24.64 -12.81
C LYS A 169 9.78 25.35 -12.29
N ARG A 170 9.98 26.47 -11.61
CA ARG A 170 8.96 27.51 -11.42
C ARG A 170 8.50 27.88 -12.83
N LYS A 171 7.32 27.39 -13.25
CA LYS A 171 6.57 28.06 -14.30
C LYS A 171 6.20 29.41 -13.72
N SER A 172 6.91 30.45 -14.11
CA SER A 172 6.44 31.82 -13.97
C SER A 172 5.07 31.91 -14.64
N ILE A 173 4.04 32.24 -13.86
CA ILE A 173 2.76 32.62 -14.41
C ILE A 173 2.93 34.06 -14.88
N GLU A 174 3.16 34.25 -16.18
CA GLU A 174 3.08 35.57 -16.79
C GLU A 174 1.61 36.04 -16.68
N PRO A 175 1.35 37.25 -16.15
CA PRO A 175 -0.02 37.77 -16.11
C PRO A 175 -0.48 38.04 -17.55
N ALA A 176 -1.60 37.41 -17.94
CA ALA A 176 -2.11 37.51 -19.30
C ALA A 176 -2.47 38.96 -19.66
N ALA A 177 -1.74 39.54 -20.62
CA ALA A 177 -2.06 40.85 -21.16
C ALA A 177 -3.42 40.82 -21.89
N VAL A 178 -4.30 41.77 -21.55
CA VAL A 178 -5.65 41.83 -22.10
C VAL A 178 -5.61 42.42 -23.52
N ALA A 179 -6.04 41.64 -24.51
CA ALA A 179 -6.26 42.12 -25.88
C ALA A 179 -7.78 42.22 -26.18
N PRO A 180 -8.26 43.30 -26.81
CA PRO A 180 -9.70 43.56 -26.95
C PRO A 180 -10.35 42.74 -28.07
N VAL A 181 -11.64 42.46 -27.91
CA VAL A 181 -12.48 41.80 -28.91
C VAL A 181 -12.87 42.77 -30.02
N LEU A 182 -12.73 42.35 -31.27
CA LEU A 182 -13.41 42.97 -32.42
C LEU A 182 -14.40 41.97 -33.03
N VAL A 183 -15.61 42.45 -33.32
CA VAL A 183 -16.74 41.64 -33.82
C VAL A 183 -16.90 41.83 -35.32
N ALA A 184 -17.04 40.74 -36.06
CA ALA A 184 -17.51 40.73 -37.45
C ALA A 184 -18.45 39.54 -37.68
N GLU A 185 -19.67 39.82 -38.16
CA GLU A 185 -20.73 38.81 -38.37
C GLU A 185 -20.84 38.32 -39.83
N LYS A 186 -21.72 37.31 -40.03
CA LYS A 186 -22.44 36.87 -41.26
C LYS A 186 -21.83 35.63 -41.96
N LYS A 187 -22.64 34.69 -42.50
CA LYS A 187 -24.10 34.46 -42.39
C LYS A 187 -24.52 33.01 -42.71
N ALA A 188 -25.51 32.53 -41.94
CA ALA A 188 -26.45 31.41 -42.11
C ALA A 188 -26.56 30.59 -43.43
N LYS A 189 -26.76 29.26 -43.25
CA LYS A 189 -27.89 28.42 -43.77
C LYS A 189 -27.90 27.05 -43.04
N LYS A 190 -29.01 26.63 -42.40
CA LYS A 190 -30.09 25.71 -42.90
C LYS A 190 -29.62 24.26 -43.20
N SER A 191 -30.32 23.18 -42.83
CA SER A 191 -31.61 22.99 -42.10
C SER A 191 -31.94 21.50 -41.83
N LYS A 192 -33.08 21.21 -41.14
CA LYS A 192 -33.64 19.90 -40.68
C LYS A 192 -33.05 19.43 -39.33
N LYS A 193 -33.80 19.17 -38.22
CA LYS A 193 -35.25 18.97 -37.95
C LYS A 193 -35.79 17.68 -38.61
N ILE A 194 -36.19 16.63 -37.87
CA ILE A 194 -37.39 16.49 -37.01
C ILE A 194 -37.13 15.29 -36.03
N LYS A 195 -37.36 15.33 -34.71
CA LYS A 195 -38.60 15.45 -33.89
C LYS A 195 -39.45 14.14 -33.83
N THR A 196 -39.85 13.58 -32.69
CA THR A 196 -39.13 13.42 -31.39
C THR A 196 -39.35 11.99 -30.81
N GLU A 197 -40.42 11.56 -30.10
CA GLU A 197 -41.47 12.23 -29.30
C GLU A 197 -42.20 11.27 -28.29
N ALA A 198 -41.48 10.83 -27.23
CA ALA A 198 -41.98 10.29 -25.92
C ALA A 198 -42.78 8.95 -25.79
N VAL A 199 -42.32 8.07 -24.88
CA VAL A 199 -43.16 7.20 -24.01
C VAL A 199 -42.62 7.28 -22.58
N VAL A 200 -43.52 7.27 -21.59
CA VAL A 200 -43.19 7.23 -20.15
C VAL A 200 -43.88 6.02 -19.54
N GLU A 201 -43.15 5.19 -18.80
CA GLU A 201 -43.72 4.22 -17.87
C GLU A 201 -42.81 4.12 -16.63
N ALA A 202 -43.39 3.78 -15.47
CA ALA A 202 -42.75 3.97 -14.17
C ALA A 202 -42.82 2.71 -13.30
N GLU A 203 -41.70 2.37 -12.65
CA GLU A 203 -41.65 1.29 -11.66
C GLU A 203 -41.93 1.79 -10.22
N PRO A 204 -42.62 1.00 -9.38
CA PRO A 204 -43.15 1.46 -8.09
C PRO A 204 -42.18 1.32 -6.91
N GLN A 205 -42.33 2.22 -5.92
CA GLN A 205 -41.74 2.05 -4.58
C GLN A 205 -42.64 1.19 -3.68
N PRO A 206 -42.11 0.19 -2.95
CA PRO A 206 -42.77 -0.38 -1.78
C PRO A 206 -42.44 0.42 -0.50
N LYS A 207 -43.47 0.92 0.20
CA LYS A 207 -43.33 1.53 1.55
C LYS A 207 -43.57 0.50 2.66
N ALA A 208 -42.87 0.67 3.78
CA ALA A 208 -42.85 -0.28 4.90
C ALA A 208 -44.15 -0.38 5.71
N LYS A 209 -44.33 -1.50 6.42
CA LYS A 209 -45.22 -1.59 7.60
C LYS A 209 -44.66 -2.52 8.70
N LYS A 210 -44.97 -2.11 9.94
CA LYS A 210 -44.75 -2.74 11.25
C LYS A 210 -45.51 -4.10 11.37
N SER A 211 -45.23 -5.04 12.29
CA SER A 211 -44.18 -5.20 13.34
C SER A 211 -44.41 -6.51 14.11
N LYS A 212 -43.40 -7.05 14.80
CA LYS A 212 -43.60 -7.60 16.16
C LYS A 212 -42.34 -7.43 17.03
N LYS A 213 -42.54 -7.54 18.36
CA LYS A 213 -41.60 -7.13 19.41
C LYS A 213 -41.32 -8.31 20.35
N LEU A 214 -40.04 -8.58 20.60
CA LEU A 214 -39.54 -9.36 21.74
C LEU A 214 -38.19 -8.75 22.12
N ALA A 215 -37.93 -8.62 23.42
CA ALA A 215 -36.74 -7.95 23.94
C ALA A 215 -36.25 -8.70 25.18
N VAL A 216 -34.99 -9.12 25.18
CA VAL A 216 -34.26 -9.63 26.35
C VAL A 216 -32.80 -9.19 26.23
N GLN A 217 -32.37 -8.38 27.19
CA GLN A 217 -31.01 -8.11 27.65
C GLN A 217 -31.14 -7.60 29.09
N PRO A 218 -30.09 -7.68 29.94
CA PRO A 218 -28.78 -8.28 29.73
C PRO A 218 -28.55 -9.54 30.59
N GLU A 219 -27.44 -10.23 30.36
CA GLU A 219 -26.66 -10.82 31.45
C GLU A 219 -25.17 -10.63 31.15
N GLU A 220 -24.42 -10.22 32.16
CA GLU A 220 -22.96 -10.14 32.14
C GLU A 220 -22.44 -11.37 32.88
N ASP A 221 -21.42 -12.07 32.35
CA ASP A 221 -20.72 -13.10 33.12
C ASP A 221 -19.21 -13.07 32.86
N GLU A 222 -18.42 -13.38 33.89
CA GLU A 222 -17.03 -12.93 34.02
C GLU A 222 -16.02 -13.99 33.55
N LEU A 223 -15.28 -13.70 32.47
CA LEU A 223 -14.16 -14.55 32.03
C LEU A 223 -13.06 -14.61 33.12
N PRO A 224 -12.70 -15.80 33.65
CA PRO A 224 -11.93 -15.90 34.88
C PRO A 224 -10.47 -15.48 34.75
N LYS A 225 -10.01 -14.71 35.74
CA LYS A 225 -8.68 -14.08 35.82
C LYS A 225 -7.53 -15.11 35.88
N LEU A 226 -6.73 -15.21 34.82
CA LEU A 226 -5.45 -15.96 34.85
C LEU A 226 -4.45 -15.29 35.83
N LYS A 227 -3.92 -16.07 36.77
CA LYS A 227 -2.96 -15.59 37.78
C LYS A 227 -1.52 -15.60 37.24
N LYS A 228 -0.75 -14.56 37.58
CA LYS A 228 0.71 -14.50 37.36
C LYS A 228 1.45 -15.46 38.29
N PRO A 229 2.45 -16.23 37.82
CA PRO A 229 3.53 -16.74 38.67
C PRO A 229 4.41 -15.59 39.17
N SER A 230 4.94 -15.71 40.39
CA SER A 230 5.81 -14.73 41.03
C SER A 230 7.30 -14.97 40.76
N LYS A 231 8.13 -13.92 40.89
CA LYS A 231 9.59 -14.04 40.86
C LYS A 231 10.10 -14.66 42.16
N LEU A 232 11.17 -15.45 42.09
CA LEU A 232 12.14 -15.57 43.20
C LEU A 232 13.57 -15.75 42.68
N LYS A 233 14.47 -15.05 43.38
CA LYS A 233 15.94 -14.92 43.34
C LYS A 233 16.72 -15.98 42.50
N LYS A 234 17.56 -15.56 41.54
CA LYS A 234 18.96 -15.06 41.71
C LYS A 234 19.92 -16.12 42.26
N GLU A 235 20.83 -16.59 41.39
CA GLU A 235 22.28 -16.60 41.66
C GLU A 235 23.08 -16.70 40.35
N ASN A 236 24.32 -16.19 40.37
CA ASN A 236 25.29 -16.18 39.25
C ASN A 236 26.67 -15.85 39.86
N PRO A 237 27.75 -16.59 39.54
CA PRO A 237 28.88 -15.92 38.90
C PRO A 237 29.63 -16.78 37.84
N ASP A 238 30.66 -16.17 37.25
CA ASP A 238 31.49 -16.63 36.13
C ASP A 238 32.19 -18.00 36.27
N ALA A 239 32.06 -18.80 35.20
CA ALA A 239 33.09 -19.25 34.23
C ALA A 239 34.59 -19.39 34.64
N PRO A 240 35.45 -20.08 33.84
CA PRO A 240 35.22 -20.99 32.69
C PRO A 240 35.93 -22.37 32.82
N VAL A 241 35.84 -23.26 31.80
CA VAL A 241 37.00 -23.96 31.13
C VAL A 241 36.55 -24.98 30.06
N ALA A 242 37.18 -24.89 28.88
CA ALA A 242 37.45 -25.83 27.76
C ALA A 242 36.59 -27.11 27.42
N PRO A 243 36.53 -27.53 26.12
CA PRO A 243 35.73 -28.66 25.62
C PRO A 243 36.54 -29.93 25.25
N LEU A 244 35.89 -31.03 24.82
CA LEU A 244 36.21 -31.78 23.56
C LEU A 244 35.39 -33.08 23.29
N LYS A 245 35.35 -33.47 22.00
CA LYS A 245 35.22 -34.85 21.42
C LYS A 245 33.88 -35.61 21.47
N SER A 246 33.09 -35.37 20.41
CA SER A 246 32.61 -36.39 19.43
C SER A 246 32.77 -37.89 19.74
N LYS A 247 31.71 -38.68 19.50
CA LYS A 247 31.79 -40.11 19.15
C LYS A 247 31.10 -40.41 17.81
N LYS A 248 31.66 -41.37 17.07
CA LYS A 248 31.24 -41.75 15.70
C LYS A 248 30.12 -42.79 15.69
N SER A 249 29.45 -42.89 14.55
CA SER A 249 28.52 -43.95 14.16
C SER A 249 29.15 -45.35 14.16
N LYS A 250 28.31 -46.38 14.39
CA LYS A 250 28.44 -47.73 13.81
C LYS A 250 27.12 -48.53 13.89
N LYS A 251 26.62 -48.91 12.71
CA LYS A 251 25.81 -50.11 12.39
C LYS A 251 26.66 -50.96 11.42
N PRO A 252 26.28 -52.18 10.99
CA PRO A 252 25.24 -53.10 11.49
C PRO A 252 25.91 -54.14 12.44
N THR A 253 25.45 -55.36 12.76
CA THR A 253 24.53 -56.40 12.22
C THR A 253 24.02 -57.22 13.42
N ALA A 254 23.05 -58.15 13.33
CA ALA A 254 22.39 -58.75 12.18
C ALA A 254 20.85 -58.66 12.28
#